data_AF-A0A7J2NLT5-F1
#
_entry.id   AF-A0A7J2NLT5-F1
#
_cell.length_a   1.000
_cell.length_b   1.000
_cell.length_c   1.000
_cell.angle_alpha   90.00
_cell.angle_beta   90.00
_cell.angle_gamma   90.00
#
_symmetry.space_group_name_H-M   'P 1'
#
loop_
_entity.id
_entity.type
_entity.pdbx_description
1 polymer ?
#
loop_
_entity_poly.entity_id
_entity_poly.type
_entity_poly.pdbx_seq_one_letter_code
_entity_poly.pdbx_strand_id
1 'polypeptide(L)'
;MDKKILSKIDKLSFGDLVRVYWLDASEAMGRTGEGGEPHFDTPVASIGHYVGVKGKRAKHLILLKDIFQITEKTYDLVYNCIPLGMIEKINVRRKQDLETKFHEIIKKNLMKIKTKGGRFVKVKCRWSKHERAHI
;
A
#
# COMPACT_ATOMS: atom_id res chain seq x y z
N MET A 1 -13.84 11.22 4.98
CA MET A 1 -13.29 9.85 4.93
C MET A 1 -13.92 9.03 6.04
N ASP A 2 -14.39 7.83 5.75
CA ASP A 2 -15.14 7.00 6.71
C ASP A 2 -14.26 6.63 7.92
N LYS A 3 -14.76 6.93 9.13
CA LYS A 3 -14.11 6.59 10.42
C LYS A 3 -13.85 5.08 10.54
N LYS A 4 -14.71 4.24 9.96
CA LYS A 4 -14.56 2.77 9.95
C LYS A 4 -13.33 2.34 9.15
N ILE A 5 -13.08 2.98 8.00
CA ILE A 5 -11.91 2.69 7.16
C ILE A 5 -10.63 3.12 7.86
N LEU A 6 -10.60 4.30 8.47
CA LEU A 6 -9.48 4.75 9.28
C LEU A 6 -9.15 3.77 10.41
N SER A 7 -10.15 3.33 11.17
CA SER A 7 -9.96 2.35 12.24
C SER A 7 -9.41 1.01 11.73
N LYS A 8 -9.82 0.57 10.53
CA LYS A 8 -9.26 -0.64 9.90
C LYS A 8 -7.79 -0.45 9.52
N ILE A 9 -7.43 0.68 8.93
CA ILE A 9 -6.05 1.00 8.55
C ILE A 9 -5.14 1.04 9.78
N ASP A 10 -5.61 1.64 10.88
CA ASP A 10 -4.85 1.73 12.14
C ASP A 10 -4.55 0.36 12.77
N LYS A 11 -5.30 -0.68 12.40
CA LYS A 11 -5.11 -2.08 12.85
C LYS A 11 -4.26 -2.92 11.88
N LEU A 12 -3.84 -2.36 10.75
CA LEU A 12 -2.96 -3.04 9.81
C LEU A 12 -1.51 -2.99 10.29
N SER A 13 -0.84 -4.13 10.19
CA SER A 13 0.58 -4.27 10.45
C SER A 13 1.33 -4.39 9.14
N PHE A 14 2.54 -3.84 9.10
CA PHE A 14 3.44 -4.02 7.96
C PHE A 14 3.55 -5.51 7.60
N GLY A 15 3.47 -5.82 6.31
CA GLY A 15 3.53 -7.19 5.80
C GLY A 15 2.20 -7.96 5.86
N ASP A 16 1.11 -7.38 6.38
CA ASP A 16 -0.22 -7.98 6.28
C ASP A 16 -0.65 -8.07 4.81
N LEU A 17 -1.02 -9.26 4.33
CA LEU A 17 -1.62 -9.42 3.02
C LEU A 17 -3.07 -8.93 3.08
N VAL A 18 -3.40 -7.91 2.29
CA VAL A 18 -4.72 -7.29 2.29
C VAL A 18 -5.33 -7.23 0.90
N ARG A 19 -6.65 -7.28 0.85
CA ARG A 19 -7.44 -6.88 -0.31
C ARG A 19 -8.10 -5.53 -0.02
N VAL A 20 -7.93 -4.59 -0.93
CA VAL A 20 -8.45 -3.23 -0.85
C VAL A 20 -9.36 -2.99 -2.04
N TYR A 21 -10.59 -2.61 -1.74
CA TYR A 21 -11.59 -2.19 -2.70
C TYR A 21 -11.60 -0.66 -2.72
N TRP A 22 -11.47 -0.08 -3.90
CA TRP A 22 -11.37 1.36 -4.09
C TRP A 22 -11.85 1.76 -5.50
N LEU A 23 -12.19 3.03 -5.66
CA LEU A 23 -12.57 3.60 -6.94
C LEU A 23 -11.35 4.19 -7.63
N ASP A 24 -11.13 3.82 -8.90
CA ASP A 24 -10.06 4.39 -9.72
C ASP A 24 -10.60 5.02 -11.00
N ALA A 25 -10.06 6.18 -11.34
CA ALA A 25 -10.41 6.90 -12.55
C ALA A 25 -9.44 6.63 -13.72
N SER A 26 -8.27 6.02 -13.47
CA SER A 26 -7.31 5.73 -14.55
C SER A 26 -7.60 4.46 -15.34
N GLU A 27 -8.20 3.44 -14.72
CA GLU A 27 -8.45 2.14 -15.37
C GLU A 27 -9.72 2.14 -16.26
N ALA A 28 -10.16 3.32 -16.74
CA ALA A 28 -11.30 3.52 -17.61
C ALA A 28 -11.06 2.97 -19.03
N MET A 29 -10.80 1.67 -19.15
CA MET A 29 -10.86 0.93 -20.41
C MET A 29 -11.48 -0.43 -20.16
N GLY A 30 -12.79 -0.50 -20.42
CA GLY A 30 -13.55 -1.73 -20.36
C GLY A 30 -12.97 -2.80 -21.27
N ARG A 31 -12.65 -3.96 -20.70
CA ARG A 31 -12.69 -5.24 -21.40
C ARG A 31 -13.27 -6.31 -20.47
N THR A 32 -14.22 -7.05 -21.02
CA THR A 32 -14.95 -8.21 -20.47
C THR A 32 -16.16 -7.91 -19.58
N GLY A 33 -17.29 -7.64 -20.25
CA GLY A 33 -18.63 -7.58 -19.66
C GLY A 33 -19.59 -6.99 -20.69
N GLU A 34 -20.59 -7.76 -21.11
CA GLU A 34 -21.61 -7.30 -22.06
C GLU A 34 -22.33 -6.05 -21.50
N GLY A 35 -22.33 -4.96 -22.29
CA GLY A 35 -23.27 -3.84 -22.16
C GLY A 35 -23.22 -3.03 -20.86
N GLY A 36 -22.45 -1.94 -20.84
CA GLY A 36 -22.58 -0.90 -19.83
C GLY A 36 -21.78 0.35 -20.21
N GLU A 37 -22.29 1.53 -19.87
CA GLU A 37 -21.52 2.77 -20.02
C GLU A 37 -20.29 2.74 -19.11
N PRO A 38 -19.11 3.17 -19.59
CA PRO A 38 -17.91 3.22 -18.76
C PRO A 38 -18.17 4.11 -17.55
N HIS A 39 -18.08 3.52 -16.36
CA HIS A 39 -18.12 4.28 -15.13
C HIS A 39 -16.79 5.02 -14.98
N PHE A 40 -16.83 6.34 -14.81
CA PHE A 40 -15.61 7.13 -14.59
C PHE A 40 -14.87 6.70 -13.32
N ASP A 41 -15.61 6.25 -12.30
CA ASP A 41 -15.06 5.66 -11.08
C ASP A 41 -15.11 4.14 -11.17
N THR A 42 -14.06 3.54 -11.72
CA THR A 42 -13.96 2.08 -11.91
C THR A 42 -13.77 1.39 -10.55
N PRO A 43 -14.63 0.43 -10.15
CA PRO A 43 -14.41 -0.35 -8.94
C PRO A 43 -13.22 -1.30 -9.11
N VAL A 44 -12.18 -1.11 -8.29
CA VAL A 44 -10.95 -1.90 -8.33
C VAL A 44 -10.79 -2.72 -7.05
N ALA A 45 -10.45 -3.99 -7.20
CA ALA A 45 -10.01 -4.86 -6.11
C ALA A 45 -8.50 -5.13 -6.22
N SER A 46 -7.69 -4.42 -5.45
CA SER A 46 -6.23 -4.65 -5.39
C SER A 46 -5.87 -5.57 -4.23
N ILE A 47 -4.94 -6.49 -4.47
CA ILE A 47 -4.35 -7.36 -3.44
C ILE A 47 -2.86 -7.04 -3.34
N GLY A 48 -2.33 -6.99 -2.12
CA GLY A 48 -0.90 -6.80 -1.86
C GLY A 48 -0.58 -6.72 -0.38
N HIS A 49 0.70 -6.70 -0.03
CA HIS A 49 1.17 -6.55 1.35
C HIS A 49 1.10 -5.09 1.79
N TYR A 50 0.46 -4.84 2.93
CA TYR A 50 0.39 -3.51 3.51
C TYR A 50 1.78 -3.06 3.95
N VAL A 51 2.19 -1.90 3.44
CA VAL A 51 3.49 -1.29 3.74
C VAL A 51 3.36 -0.09 4.66
N GLY A 52 2.27 0.65 4.54
CA GLY A 52 2.05 1.85 5.33
C GLY A 52 1.16 2.88 4.64
N VAL A 53 1.13 4.08 5.22
CA VAL A 53 0.44 5.25 4.65
C VAL A 53 1.46 6.34 4.35
N LYS A 54 1.41 6.92 3.15
CA LYS A 54 2.34 7.97 2.70
C LYS A 54 1.60 9.19 2.16
N GLY A 55 2.27 10.35 2.24
CA GLY A 55 1.81 11.62 1.67
C GLY A 55 1.63 12.71 2.73
N LYS A 56 1.73 13.98 2.32
CA LYS A 56 1.54 15.15 3.20
C LYS A 56 0.15 15.76 3.06
N ARG A 57 -0.23 16.10 1.81
CA ARG A 57 -1.53 16.70 1.46
C ARG A 57 -2.61 15.62 1.30
N ALA A 58 -2.43 14.74 0.31
CA ALA A 58 -3.25 13.55 0.13
C ALA A 58 -2.52 12.33 0.72
N LYS A 59 -3.23 11.54 1.53
CA LYS A 59 -2.72 10.30 2.12
C LYS A 59 -3.06 9.14 1.20
N HIS A 60 -2.11 8.23 1.04
CA HIS A 60 -2.25 7.03 0.21
C HIS A 60 -1.86 5.80 1.02
N LEU A 61 -2.66 4.74 0.90
CA LEU A 61 -2.31 3.39 1.34
C LEU A 61 -1.29 2.84 0.36
N ILE A 62 -0.17 2.32 0.87
CA ILE A 62 0.87 1.70 0.06
C ILE A 62 0.73 0.19 0.19
N LEU A 63 0.50 -0.47 -0.95
CA LEU A 63 0.52 -1.92 -1.07
C LEU A 63 1.73 -2.32 -1.91
N LEU A 64 2.53 -3.26 -1.43
CA LEU A 64 3.49 -3.97 -2.28
C LEU A 64 2.73 -5.07 -3.03
N LYS A 65 2.80 -5.04 -4.36
CA LYS A 65 2.17 -6.04 -5.23
C LYS A 65 3.15 -7.12 -5.61
N ASP A 66 4.26 -6.71 -6.23
CA ASP A 66 5.24 -7.61 -6.80
C ASP A 66 6.65 -7.26 -6.34
N ILE A 67 7.47 -8.29 -6.18
CA ILE A 67 8.90 -8.21 -5.89
C ILE A 67 9.61 -8.95 -7.02
N PHE A 68 10.26 -8.22 -7.91
CA PHE A 68 11.07 -8.80 -8.97
C PHE A 68 12.52 -8.87 -8.51
N GLN A 69 13.09 -10.06 -8.48
CA GLN A 69 14.51 -10.24 -8.23
C GLN A 69 15.28 -10.11 -9.55
N ILE A 70 15.96 -8.98 -9.75
CA ILE A 70 16.70 -8.68 -10.99
C ILE A 70 18.08 -9.34 -10.96
N THR A 71 18.72 -9.36 -9.78
CA THR A 71 19.96 -10.10 -9.50
C THR A 71 19.89 -10.71 -8.09
N GLU A 72 20.93 -11.43 -7.66
CA GLU A 72 21.02 -11.93 -6.28
C GLU A 72 20.86 -10.85 -5.21
N LYS A 73 21.20 -9.58 -5.49
CA LYS A 73 21.19 -8.49 -4.51
C LYS A 73 20.29 -7.31 -4.89
N THR A 74 19.69 -7.32 -6.07
CA THR A 74 18.86 -6.21 -6.57
C THR A 74 17.44 -6.65 -6.81
N TYR A 75 16.51 -5.83 -6.31
CA TYR A 75 15.08 -6.06 -6.41
C TYR A 75 14.41 -4.83 -7.00
N ASP A 76 13.47 -5.06 -7.91
CA ASP A 76 12.48 -4.05 -8.31
C ASP A 76 11.16 -4.33 -7.57
N LEU A 77 10.53 -3.28 -7.06
CA LEU A 77 9.40 -3.38 -6.14
C LEU A 77 8.22 -2.61 -6.74
N VAL A 78 7.16 -3.33 -7.08
CA VAL A 78 5.95 -2.73 -7.65
C VAL A 78 4.96 -2.43 -6.53
N TYR A 79 4.56 -1.17 -6.46
CA TYR A 79 3.63 -0.69 -5.45
C TYR A 79 2.35 -0.15 -6.05
N ASN A 80 1.23 -0.39 -5.37
CA ASN A 80 0.02 0.39 -5.54
C ASN A 80 -0.03 1.53 -4.51
N CYS A 81 -0.31 2.75 -4.98
CA CYS A 81 -0.51 3.94 -4.14
C CYS A 81 -1.98 4.34 -4.20
N ILE A 82 -2.79 3.88 -3.25
CA ILE A 82 -4.26 4.05 -3.28
C ILE A 82 -4.64 5.26 -2.43
N PRO A 83 -5.27 6.32 -2.99
CA PRO A 83 -5.74 7.45 -2.19
C PRO A 83 -6.72 7.00 -1.11
N LEU A 84 -6.50 7.39 0.15
CA LEU A 84 -7.34 6.90 1.24
C LEU A 84 -8.82 7.30 1.10
N GLY A 85 -9.09 8.43 0.45
CA GLY A 85 -10.44 8.92 0.19
C GLY A 85 -11.24 8.07 -0.80
N MET A 86 -10.56 7.25 -1.61
CA MET A 86 -11.17 6.38 -2.62
C MET A 86 -11.39 4.94 -2.10
N ILE A 87 -10.95 4.62 -0.88
CA ILE A 87 -11.08 3.27 -0.32
C ILE A 87 -12.48 3.05 0.21
N GLU A 88 -13.13 2.00 -0.30
CA GLU A 88 -14.46 1.57 0.11
C GLU A 88 -14.41 0.44 1.15
N LYS A 89 -13.43 -0.47 1.03
CA LYS A 89 -13.33 -1.64 1.91
C LYS A 89 -11.93 -2.19 1.99
N ILE A 90 -11.53 -2.62 3.19
CA ILE A 90 -10.28 -3.36 3.44
C ILE A 90 -10.62 -4.70 4.11
N ASN A 91 -10.05 -5.77 3.55
CA ASN A 91 -10.09 -7.13 4.07
C ASN A 91 -8.67 -7.63 4.30
N VAL A 92 -8.33 -7.97 5.54
CA VAL A 92 -7.08 -8.67 5.85
C VAL A 92 -7.24 -10.13 5.45
N ARG A 93 -6.33 -10.63 4.63
CA ARG A 93 -6.31 -12.04 4.18
C ARG A 93 -5.39 -12.87 5.05
N ARG A 94 -4.20 -12.36 5.33
CA ARG A 94 -3.21 -12.98 6.21
C ARG A 94 -2.44 -11.91 6.97
N LYS A 95 -2.10 -12.21 8.23
CA LYS A 95 -1.28 -11.35 9.07
C LYS A 95 0.19 -11.68 8.86
N GLN A 96 1.05 -10.66 8.76
CA GLN A 96 2.50 -10.84 8.62
C GLN A 96 2.92 -11.87 7.55
N ASP A 97 2.29 -11.80 6.36
CA ASP A 97 2.50 -12.76 5.26
C ASP A 97 3.78 -12.49 4.47
N LEU A 98 4.34 -11.28 4.60
CA LEU A 98 5.58 -10.89 3.93
C LEU A 98 6.80 -11.49 4.65
N GLU A 99 7.72 -12.08 3.88
CA GLU A 99 8.98 -12.60 4.43
C GLU A 99 9.83 -11.49 5.04
N THR A 100 10.44 -11.79 6.20
CA THR A 100 11.26 -10.85 6.98
C THR A 100 12.45 -10.29 6.20
N LYS A 101 13.03 -11.07 5.27
CA LYS A 101 14.14 -10.61 4.40
C LYS A 101 13.79 -9.38 3.57
N PHE A 102 12.52 -9.28 3.14
CA PHE A 102 12.04 -8.14 2.35
C PHE A 102 11.74 -6.91 3.21
N HIS A 103 11.54 -7.07 4.52
CA HIS A 103 11.26 -5.95 5.43
C HIS A 103 12.36 -4.89 5.37
N GLU A 104 13.62 -5.30 5.44
CA GLU A 104 14.76 -4.38 5.44
C GLU A 104 15.01 -3.74 4.07
N ILE A 105 14.78 -4.50 2.99
CA ILE A 105 14.90 -4.00 1.61
C ILE A 105 13.87 -2.89 1.36
N ILE A 106 12.61 -3.14 1.74
CA ILE A 106 11.50 -2.20 1.57
C ILE A 106 11.70 -0.96 2.44
N LYS A 107 12.12 -1.13 3.71
CA LYS A 107 12.46 0.00 4.59
C LYS A 107 13.51 0.91 3.94
N LYS A 108 14.60 0.35 3.42
CA LYS A 108 15.67 1.13 2.76
C LYS A 108 15.16 1.86 1.51
N ASN A 109 14.35 1.21 0.68
CA ASN A 109 13.86 1.81 -0.57
C ASN A 109 12.77 2.87 -0.35
N LEU A 110 11.87 2.69 0.62
CA LEU A 110 10.85 3.71 0.94
C LEU A 110 11.45 4.97 1.57
N MET A 111 12.58 4.84 2.29
CA MET A 111 13.32 5.99 2.83
C MET A 111 14.06 6.80 1.77
N LYS A 112 14.26 6.27 0.54
CA LYS A 112 14.90 6.99 -0.57
C LYS A 112 13.97 7.92 -1.34
N ILE A 113 12.70 8.04 -0.96
CA ILE A 113 11.74 8.88 -1.69
C ILE A 113 11.97 10.35 -1.35
N LYS A 114 12.84 11.00 -2.14
CA LYS A 114 13.17 12.43 -2.10
C LYS A 114 11.90 13.29 -2.25
N THR A 115 11.83 14.38 -1.49
CA THR A 115 10.93 15.50 -1.78
C THR A 115 11.71 16.62 -2.48
N LYS A 116 11.06 17.36 -3.39
CA LYS A 116 11.63 18.55 -4.07
C LYS A 116 12.22 19.49 -3.00
N GLY A 117 13.56 19.57 -2.94
CA GLY A 117 14.28 20.34 -1.93
C GLY A 117 15.38 19.57 -1.16
N GLY A 118 15.64 18.30 -1.47
CA GLY A 118 16.85 17.59 -0.97
C GLY A 118 16.87 17.25 0.52
N ARG A 119 15.87 17.64 1.31
CA ARG A 119 15.74 17.22 2.71
C ARG A 119 15.06 15.86 2.82
N PHE A 120 15.74 14.93 3.48
CA PHE A 120 15.16 13.69 3.97
C PHE A 120 14.13 14.03 5.04
N VAL A 121 12.84 13.86 4.72
CA VAL A 121 11.80 13.89 5.76
C VAL A 121 11.67 12.46 6.24
N LYS A 122 11.97 12.24 7.53
CA LYS A 122 11.62 11.02 8.25
C LYS A 122 10.11 10.84 8.03
N VAL A 123 9.71 9.95 7.12
CA VAL A 123 8.31 9.55 7.03
C VAL A 123 8.04 8.96 8.41
N LYS A 124 7.25 9.65 9.23
CA LYS A 124 6.68 9.10 10.48
C LYS A 124 5.73 7.97 10.06
N CYS A 125 6.30 6.88 9.58
CA CYS A 125 5.66 5.61 9.58
C CYS A 125 5.68 5.22 11.07
N ARG A 126 4.49 5.10 11.66
CA ARG A 126 4.30 4.95 13.11
C ARG A 126 4.66 3.50 13.47
N TRP A 127 5.95 3.18 13.43
CA TRP A 127 6.53 1.84 13.72
C TRP A 127 6.59 1.51 15.22
N SER A 128 5.84 2.22 16.07
CA SER A 128 6.17 2.34 17.50
C SER A 128 5.75 1.17 18.40
N LYS A 129 5.55 -0.05 17.89
CA LYS A 129 5.19 -1.19 18.76
C LYS A 129 5.83 -2.55 18.46
N HIS A 130 6.62 -2.73 17.39
CA HIS A 130 7.17 -4.05 17.07
C HIS A 130 8.60 -4.33 17.59
N GLU A 131 9.20 -3.41 18.35
CA GLU A 131 10.55 -3.58 18.93
C GLU A 131 10.53 -3.96 20.43
N ARG A 132 9.39 -4.33 21.03
CA ARG A 132 9.33 -4.77 22.45
C ARG A 132 8.42 -5.98 22.67
N ALA A 133 8.72 -7.10 22.04
CA ALA A 133 8.10 -8.38 22.40
C ALA A 133 9.09 -9.57 22.48
N HIS A 134 10.40 -9.32 22.40
CA HIS A 134 11.41 -10.37 22.58
C HIS A 134 12.62 -9.83 23.36
N ILE A 135 12.39 -9.57 24.65
CA ILE A 135 13.36 -9.79 25.75
C ILE A 135 12.54 -10.36 26.90
#